data_AF-A0A1Z4RMT8-F1
#
_entry.id   AF-A0A1Z4RMT8-F1
#
_cell.length_a   1.000
_cell.length_b   1.000
_cell.length_c   1.000
_cell.angle_alpha   90.00
_cell.angle_beta   90.00
_cell.angle_gamma   90.00
#
_symmetry.space_group_name_H-M   'P 1'
#
loop_
_entity.id
_entity.type
_entity.pdbx_description
1 polymer ?
#
loop_
_entity_poly.entity_id
_entity_poly.type
_entity_poly.pdbx_seq_one_letter_code
_entity_poly.pdbx_strand_id
1 'polypeptide(L)'
;MVHIIVNTATPINDTSSQIVQFCWRNHTEADISAKEVVAFDRAVILEDKAVLETTDYDVPLDIKLEQHMMTDKPGIVIRRKLSHLLATNNVKSTL
;
A
#
# COMPACT_ATOMS: atom_id res chain seq x y z
N MET A 1 -24.48 0.96 4.19
CA MET A 1 -23.83 1.55 3.00
C MET A 1 -22.52 0.82 2.80
N VAL A 2 -22.20 0.35 1.58
CA VAL A 2 -20.96 -0.39 1.28
C VAL A 2 -20.12 0.43 0.32
N HIS A 3 -18.92 0.80 0.77
CA HIS A 3 -17.89 1.48 0.00
C HIS A 3 -16.56 0.79 0.32
N ILE A 4 -16.03 0.03 -0.64
CA ILE A 4 -14.82 -0.75 -0.46
C ILE A 4 -13.79 -0.24 -1.44
N ILE A 5 -12.69 0.27 -0.93
CA ILE A 5 -11.53 0.63 -1.74
C ILE A 5 -10.63 -0.60 -1.82
N VAL A 6 -10.33 -1.02 -3.04
CA VAL A 6 -9.32 -2.04 -3.31
C VAL A 6 -8.10 -1.33 -3.83
N ASN A 7 -6.99 -1.38 -3.08
CA ASN A 7 -5.70 -0.85 -3.47
C ASN A 7 -4.70 -2.02 -3.58
N THR A 8 -4.06 -2.14 -4.74
CA THR A 8 -3.06 -3.18 -5.01
C THR A 8 -1.79 -2.57 -5.57
N ALA A 9 -0.65 -2.97 -5.01
CA ALA A 9 0.68 -2.62 -5.49
C ALA A 9 1.34 -3.84 -6.12
N THR A 10 1.75 -3.72 -7.39
CA THR A 10 2.47 -4.78 -8.10
C THR A 10 3.87 -4.27 -8.45
N PRO A 11 4.96 -4.95 -8.00
CA PRO A 11 6.31 -4.53 -8.33
C PRO A 11 6.56 -4.64 -9.85
N ILE A 12 7.18 -3.60 -10.42
CA ILE A 12 7.66 -3.60 -11.80
C ILE A 12 9.17 -3.91 -11.82
N ASN A 13 9.91 -3.29 -10.89
CA ASN A 13 11.32 -3.51 -10.61
C ASN A 13 11.62 -3.09 -9.16
N ASP A 14 12.89 -3.14 -8.77
CA ASP A 14 13.33 -2.90 -7.39
C ASP A 14 13.01 -1.50 -6.85
N THR A 15 12.77 -0.51 -7.73
CA THR A 15 12.55 0.89 -7.34
C THR A 15 11.17 1.43 -7.72
N SER A 16 10.31 0.61 -8.34
CA SER A 16 9.01 1.08 -8.82
C SER A 16 7.93 0.00 -8.79
N SER A 17 6.72 0.42 -8.44
CA SER A 17 5.52 -0.42 -8.41
C SER A 17 4.36 0.25 -9.14
N GLN A 18 3.53 -0.56 -9.77
CA GLN A 18 2.24 -0.11 -10.29
C GLN A 18 1.21 -0.15 -9.17
N ILE A 19 0.59 0.99 -8.88
CA ILE A 19 -0.57 1.10 -8.00
C ILE A 19 -1.84 1.06 -8.83
N VAL A 20 -2.74 0.12 -8.53
CA VAL A 20 -4.08 0.02 -9.10
C VAL A 20 -5.08 0.14 -7.95
N GLN A 21 -5.89 1.20 -7.99
CA GLN A 21 -6.97 1.44 -7.04
C GLN A 21 -8.30 1.54 -7.76
N PHE A 22 -9.32 0.88 -7.20
CA PHE A 22 -10.70 1.04 -7.63
C PHE A 22 -11.64 0.92 -6.43
N CYS A 23 -12.84 1.48 -6.59
CA CYS A 23 -13.87 1.44 -5.57
C CYS A 23 -15.02 0.52 -6.00
N TRP A 24 -15.39 -0.41 -5.12
CA TRP A 24 -16.63 -1.16 -5.19
C TRP A 24 -17.68 -0.50 -4.28
N ARG A 25 -18.77 -0.04 -4.89
CA ARG A 25 -19.80 0.75 -4.18
C ARG A 25 -21.21 0.31 -4.53
N ASN A 26 -22.14 0.52 -3.60
CA ASN A 26 -23.57 0.22 -3.78
C ASN A 26 -24.51 1.43 -3.71
N HIS A 27 -23.98 2.64 -3.51
CA HIS A 27 -24.76 3.87 -3.60
C HIS A 27 -24.94 4.29 -5.07
N THR A 28 -25.99 5.05 -5.35
CA THR A 28 -26.38 5.46 -6.70
C THR A 28 -25.71 6.77 -7.12
N GLU A 29 -25.78 7.11 -8.41
CA GLU A 29 -25.32 8.41 -8.91
C GLU A 29 -26.06 9.60 -8.28
N ALA A 30 -27.29 9.40 -7.78
CA ALA A 30 -28.05 10.45 -7.10
C ALA A 30 -27.54 10.73 -5.68
N ASP A 31 -26.90 9.74 -5.05
CA ASP A 31 -26.30 9.88 -3.72
C ASP A 31 -24.95 10.62 -3.82
N ILE A 32 -24.09 10.18 -4.74
CA ILE A 32 -22.83 10.82 -5.10
C ILE A 32 -22.37 10.33 -6.47
N SER A 33 -21.86 11.25 -7.29
CA SER A 33 -21.48 10.90 -8.64
C SER A 33 -20.20 10.04 -8.68
N ALA A 34 -20.09 9.13 -9.66
CA ALA A 34 -18.84 8.37 -9.86
C ALA A 34 -17.64 9.30 -10.02
N LYS A 35 -17.84 10.44 -10.69
CA LYS A 35 -16.82 11.43 -10.97
C LYS A 35 -16.24 12.02 -9.68
N GLU A 36 -17.10 12.35 -8.72
CA GLU A 36 -16.67 12.91 -7.44
C GLU A 36 -15.92 11.88 -6.59
N VAL A 37 -16.41 10.63 -6.54
CA VAL A 37 -15.71 9.53 -5.85
C VAL A 37 -14.30 9.34 -6.44
N VAL A 38 -14.20 9.25 -7.77
CA VAL A 38 -12.91 9.07 -8.45
C VAL A 38 -11.99 10.28 -8.26
N ALA A 39 -12.53 11.49 -8.25
CA ALA A 39 -11.73 12.70 -8.02
C ALA A 39 -11.16 12.73 -6.60
N PHE A 40 -11.95 12.36 -5.60
CA PHE A 40 -11.52 12.25 -4.22
C PHE A 40 -10.44 11.17 -4.04
N ASP A 41 -10.71 9.95 -4.51
CA ASP A 41 -9.78 8.82 -4.41
C ASP A 41 -8.44 9.15 -5.11
N ARG A 42 -8.49 9.84 -6.26
CA ARG A 42 -7.28 10.27 -6.97
C ARG A 42 -6.47 11.28 -6.17
N ALA A 43 -7.11 12.22 -5.47
CA ALA A 43 -6.40 13.18 -4.64
C ALA A 43 -5.64 12.49 -3.50
N VAL A 44 -6.28 11.53 -2.83
CA VAL A 44 -5.66 10.73 -1.75
C VAL A 44 -4.47 9.93 -2.27
N ILE A 45 -4.61 9.24 -3.41
CA ILE A 45 -3.49 8.47 -3.98
C ILE A 45 -2.30 9.37 -4.33
N LEU A 46 -2.55 10.60 -4.82
CA LEU A 46 -1.49 11.53 -5.16
C LEU A 46 -0.78 12.09 -3.93
N GLU A 47 -1.49 12.27 -2.81
CA GLU A 47 -0.89 12.59 -1.51
C GLU A 47 0.02 11.44 -1.03
N ASP A 48 -0.51 10.21 -0.98
CA ASP A 48 0.25 9.03 -0.58
C ASP A 48 1.51 8.84 -1.45
N LYS A 49 1.36 9.02 -2.77
CA LYS A 49 2.47 8.96 -3.72
C LYS A 49 3.56 9.97 -3.36
N ALA A 50 3.19 11.22 -3.09
CA ALA A 50 4.15 12.26 -2.76
C ALA A 50 4.94 11.92 -1.48
N VAL A 51 4.31 11.26 -0.50
CA VAL A 51 5.01 10.80 0.72
C VAL A 51 5.93 9.62 0.40
N LEU A 52 5.44 8.59 -0.30
CA LEU A 52 6.22 7.39 -0.64
C LEU A 52 7.45 7.70 -1.50
N GLU A 53 7.36 8.66 -2.42
CA GLU A 53 8.49 9.07 -3.26
C GLU A 53 9.57 9.87 -2.50
N THR A 54 9.33 10.20 -1.22
CA THR A 54 10.36 10.80 -0.34
C THR A 54 11.08 9.80 0.54
N THR A 55 10.63 8.54 0.59
CA THR A 55 11.24 7.48 1.39
C THR A 55 12.20 6.63 0.57
N ASP A 56 13.06 5.87 1.24
CA ASP A 56 13.85 4.83 0.58
C ASP A 56 12.92 3.77 -0.04
N TYR A 57 13.33 3.20 -1.18
CA TYR A 57 12.60 2.13 -1.84
C TYR A 57 12.71 0.82 -1.03
N ASP A 58 13.81 0.63 -0.31
CA ASP A 58 14.03 -0.54 0.54
C ASP A 58 13.32 -0.39 1.89
N VAL A 59 12.51 -1.40 2.23
CA VAL A 59 11.88 -1.50 3.55
C VAL A 59 12.67 -2.48 4.44
N PRO A 60 13.14 -2.05 5.64
CA PRO A 60 13.89 -2.94 6.50
C PRO A 60 13.02 -4.08 7.01
N LEU A 61 13.46 -5.32 6.75
CA LEU A 61 12.77 -6.53 7.19
C LEU A 61 13.02 -6.85 8.67
N ASP A 62 14.15 -6.43 9.23
CA ASP A 62 14.36 -6.42 10.68
C ASP A 62 13.66 -5.21 11.29
N ILE A 63 12.59 -5.48 12.03
CA ILE A 63 11.78 -4.47 12.71
C ILE A 63 12.58 -3.64 13.72
N LYS A 64 13.76 -4.08 14.18
CA LYS A 64 14.57 -3.30 15.13
C LYS A 64 15.26 -2.09 14.50
N LEU A 65 15.33 -2.04 13.16
CA LEU A 65 16.01 -0.96 12.43
C LEU A 65 15.21 0.35 12.40
N GLU A 66 13.90 0.29 12.64
CA GLU A 66 13.01 1.46 12.69
C GLU A 66 12.34 1.58 14.08
N GLN A 67 11.99 2.81 14.46
CA GLN A 67 11.15 3.06 15.62
C GLN A 67 9.67 2.92 15.23
N HIS A 68 8.87 2.30 16.10
CA HIS A 68 7.47 2.00 15.80
C HIS A 68 6.52 2.68 16.78
N MET A 69 5.37 3.04 16.25
CA MET A 69 4.20 3.49 16.97
C MET A 69 3.15 2.39 17.01
N MET A 70 2.13 2.55 17.86
CA MET A 70 1.03 1.58 17.98
C MET A 70 0.29 1.34 16.66
N THR A 71 0.25 2.35 15.78
CA THR A 71 -0.42 2.31 14.47
C THR A 71 0.33 1.48 13.43
N ASP A 72 1.62 1.19 13.63
CA ASP A 72 2.45 0.48 12.65
C ASP A 72 2.28 -1.04 12.69
N LYS A 73 1.45 -1.53 13.63
CA LYS A 73 1.17 -2.96 13.81
C LYS A 73 0.79 -3.68 12.50
N PRO A 74 -0.06 -3.15 11.60
CA PRO A 74 -0.36 -3.79 10.33
C PRO A 74 0.88 -3.91 9.42
N GLY A 75 1.68 -2.86 9.31
CA GLY A 75 2.92 -2.86 8.53
C GLY A 75 3.93 -3.88 9.04
N ILE A 76 4.09 -3.98 10.37
CA ILE A 76 4.94 -5.00 11.02
C ILE A 76 4.47 -6.42 10.67
N VAL A 77 3.15 -6.68 10.64
CA VAL A 77 2.61 -8.00 10.27
C VAL A 77 2.92 -8.33 8.82
N ILE A 78 2.79 -7.37 7.90
CA ILE A 78 3.13 -7.55 6.48
C ILE A 78 4.62 -7.86 6.33
N ARG A 79 5.51 -7.07 6.98
CA ARG A 79 6.97 -7.30 6.94
C ARG A 79 7.33 -8.69 7.42
N ARG A 80 6.76 -9.14 8.55
CA ARG A 80 6.98 -10.52 9.06
C ARG A 80 6.57 -11.59 8.05
N LYS A 81 5.42 -11.41 7.38
CA LYS A 81 4.95 -12.33 6.33
C LYS A 81 5.88 -12.34 5.12
N LEU A 82 6.35 -11.16 4.71
CA LEU A 82 7.29 -11.01 3.59
C LEU A 82 8.63 -11.66 3.91
N SER A 83 9.21 -11.43 5.09
CA SER A 83 10.45 -12.08 5.53
C SER A 83 10.33 -13.60 5.52
N HIS A 84 9.20 -14.13 5.99
CA HIS A 84 8.94 -15.57 5.95
C HIS A 84 8.86 -16.10 4.52
N LEU A 85 8.12 -15.41 3.64
CA LEU A 85 7.99 -15.78 2.23
C LEU A 85 9.36 -15.82 1.52
N LEU A 86 10.22 -14.82 1.74
CA LEU A 86 11.56 -14.77 1.15
C LEU A 86 12.45 -15.92 1.64
N ALA A 87 12.43 -16.19 2.95
CA ALA A 87 13.18 -17.29 3.55
C ALA A 87 12.76 -18.66 2.98
N THR A 88 11.45 -18.88 2.77
CA THR A 88 10.94 -20.14 2.19
C THR A 88 11.35 -20.33 0.72
N ASN A 89 11.49 -19.25 -0.05
CA ASN A 89 11.76 -19.33 -1.48
C ASN A 89 13.26 -19.25 -1.84
N ASN A 90 14.18 -19.41 -0.87
CA ASN A 90 15.65 -19.33 -1.05
C ASN A 90 16.17 -18.04 -1.69
N VAL A 91 15.36 -16.98 -1.73
CA VAL A 91 15.82 -15.63 -2.05
C VAL A 91 16.49 -15.11 -0.79
N LYS A 92 17.83 -15.16 -0.73
CA LYS A 92 18.57 -14.59 0.41
C LYS A 92 18.27 -13.10 0.48
N SER A 93 17.62 -12.68 1.57
CA SER A 93 17.56 -11.27 1.99
C SER A 93 19.00 -10.78 2.10
N THR A 94 19.46 -10.04 1.11
CA THR A 94 20.76 -9.38 1.13
C THR A 94 20.51 -7.93 1.51
N LEU A 95 20.02 -7.74 2.74
CA LEU A 95 19.89 -6.46 3.44
C LEU A 95 20.12 -6.75 4.92
#